data_AF-A0A916G6D1-F1
#
_entry.id   AF-A0A916G6D1-F1
#
_cell.length_a   1.000
_cell.length_b   1.000
_cell.length_c   1.000
_cell.angle_alpha   90.00
_cell.angle_beta   90.00
_cell.angle_gamma   90.00
#
_symmetry.space_group_name_H-M   'P 1'
#
loop_
_entity.id
_entity.type
_entity.pdbx_description
1 polymer ?
#
loop_
_entity_poly.entity_id
_entity_poly.type
_entity_poly.pdbx_seq_one_letter_code
_entity_poly.pdbx_strand_id
1 'polypeptide(L)'
;MTSIETGLSSGPRYCWRRDWVAPYESLWSLLHKFAALNWVCVQGAKQLFQKTSMADRRQRRSHGKWNLHTLGGFDGEKNRKVLKLSPDDLNHSLVTSLISSLEIRWLTPETNLRYCPECINRGYHSIFHQLYAISKCPIHDIALTEQCQHCGRKITYELNGRGKATPYSCPVCHTGLWAPRRRIGKDSEANILELDEVQKNRLDNLFVWFDTVRKTAGSLTNMERWSEMAAPGTGNNHLEHKKTFLQMRGEEVLGHWGNLIGCSDVS
;
A
#
# COMPACT_ATOMS: atom_id res chain seq x y z
N MET A 1 -43.63 25.48 0.05
CA MET A 1 -43.46 24.24 -0.72
C MET A 1 -42.02 24.19 -1.20
N THR A 2 -41.13 23.66 -0.37
CA THR A 2 -39.71 23.47 -0.71
C THR A 2 -39.56 22.05 -1.23
N SER A 3 -39.27 21.96 -2.52
CA SER A 3 -39.08 20.74 -3.27
C SER A 3 -37.92 19.94 -2.68
N ILE A 4 -38.21 18.74 -2.19
CA ILE A 4 -37.21 17.74 -1.85
C ILE A 4 -36.73 17.15 -3.17
N GLU A 5 -35.52 17.50 -3.61
CA GLU A 5 -34.87 16.84 -4.73
C GLU A 5 -34.53 15.40 -4.35
N THR A 6 -35.44 14.48 -4.64
CA THR A 6 -35.22 13.03 -4.56
C THR A 6 -34.40 12.56 -5.76
N GLY A 7 -33.12 12.93 -5.80
CA GLY A 7 -32.13 12.35 -6.71
C GLY A 7 -31.59 11.04 -6.14
N LEU A 8 -32.41 9.98 -6.08
CA LEU A 8 -31.90 8.63 -5.77
C LEU A 8 -31.00 8.16 -6.91
N SER A 9 -29.68 8.32 -6.72
CA SER A 9 -28.66 7.63 -7.52
C SER A 9 -29.02 6.14 -7.62
N SER A 10 -29.27 5.66 -8.84
CA SER A 10 -29.74 4.31 -9.17
C SER A 10 -28.67 3.22 -9.08
N GLY A 11 -27.51 3.51 -8.48
CA GLY A 11 -26.42 2.57 -8.29
C GLY A 11 -26.46 1.83 -6.95
N PRO A 12 -25.79 0.67 -6.84
CA PRO A 12 -25.62 0.00 -5.56
C PRO A 12 -24.94 0.92 -4.55
N ARG A 13 -25.54 1.08 -3.37
CA ARG A 13 -24.97 1.84 -2.26
C ARG A 13 -24.04 0.94 -1.46
N TYR A 14 -22.76 1.28 -1.42
CA TYR A 14 -21.77 0.62 -0.58
C TYR A 14 -21.63 1.31 0.78
N CYS A 15 -21.33 0.53 1.82
CA CYS A 15 -20.89 1.02 3.12
C CYS A 15 -19.47 1.59 2.97
N TRP A 16 -19.40 2.87 2.60
CA TRP A 16 -18.13 3.57 2.42
C TRP A 16 -18.28 5.07 2.63
N ARG A 17 -17.39 5.63 3.44
CA ARG A 17 -17.24 7.07 3.64
C ARG A 17 -15.84 7.52 3.26
N ARG A 18 -15.72 8.74 2.76
CA ARG A 18 -14.45 9.30 2.28
C ARG A 18 -13.48 9.63 3.41
N ASP A 19 -14.01 10.07 4.55
CA ASP A 19 -13.28 10.33 5.80
C ASP A 19 -12.61 9.06 6.40
N TRP A 20 -12.94 7.86 5.91
CA TRP A 20 -12.27 6.61 6.30
C TRP A 20 -10.96 6.32 5.58
N VAL A 21 -10.62 7.14 4.59
CA VAL A 21 -9.37 7.01 3.82
C VAL A 21 -8.33 7.87 4.49
N ALA A 22 -7.31 7.24 5.06
CA ALA A 22 -6.19 7.96 5.65
C ALA A 22 -5.12 8.30 4.58
N PRO A 23 -4.29 9.33 4.80
CA PRO A 23 -3.18 9.66 3.91
C PRO A 23 -2.28 8.46 3.61
N TYR A 24 -1.86 8.33 2.34
CA TYR A 24 -0.96 7.29 1.85
C TYR A 24 -1.41 5.85 2.14
N GLU A 25 -2.72 5.65 2.32
CA GLU A 25 -3.31 4.34 2.50
C GLU A 25 -3.19 3.53 1.20
N SER A 26 -2.54 2.37 1.28
CA SER A 26 -2.30 1.51 0.11
C SER A 26 -3.58 0.98 -0.52
N LEU A 27 -3.53 0.71 -1.82
CA LEU A 27 -4.63 0.09 -2.55
C LEU A 27 -5.02 -1.27 -1.95
N TRP A 28 -4.05 -2.03 -1.42
CA TRP A 28 -4.32 -3.25 -0.66
C TRP A 28 -5.25 -2.98 0.54
N SER A 29 -4.89 -1.98 1.36
CA SER A 29 -5.66 -1.56 2.54
C SER A 29 -7.08 -1.14 2.17
N LEU A 30 -7.21 -0.29 1.15
CA LEU A 30 -8.51 0.23 0.71
C LEU A 30 -9.45 -0.87 0.24
N LEU A 31 -8.94 -1.80 -0.57
CA LEU A 31 -9.74 -2.88 -1.14
C LEU A 31 -10.12 -3.93 -0.10
N HIS A 32 -9.22 -4.27 0.83
CA HIS A 32 -9.55 -5.13 1.96
C HIS A 32 -10.52 -4.45 2.94
N LYS A 33 -10.36 -3.14 3.18
CA LYS A 33 -11.23 -2.36 4.08
C LYS A 33 -12.65 -2.31 3.52
N PHE A 34 -12.77 -1.99 2.24
CA PHE A 34 -14.04 -1.99 1.51
C PHE A 34 -14.72 -3.36 1.61
N ALA A 35 -13.97 -4.44 1.33
CA ALA A 35 -14.48 -5.80 1.38
C ALA A 35 -15.03 -6.15 2.77
N ALA A 36 -14.28 -5.83 3.83
CA ALA A 36 -14.68 -6.11 5.20
C ALA A 36 -15.94 -5.34 5.61
N LEU A 37 -16.03 -4.06 5.27
CA LEU A 37 -17.17 -3.20 5.62
C LEU A 37 -18.45 -3.52 4.84
N ASN A 38 -18.33 -4.18 3.69
CA ASN A 38 -19.45 -4.56 2.83
C ASN A 38 -19.76 -6.05 2.86
N TRP A 39 -19.14 -6.82 3.77
CA TRP A 39 -19.28 -8.29 3.84
C TRP A 39 -19.02 -9.01 2.51
N VAL A 40 -18.09 -8.50 1.72
CA VAL A 40 -17.67 -9.12 0.46
C VAL A 40 -16.36 -9.87 0.70
N CYS A 41 -16.22 -11.08 0.15
CA CYS A 41 -14.94 -11.78 0.18
C CYS A 41 -13.90 -11.09 -0.72
N VAL A 42 -12.62 -11.38 -0.51
CA VAL A 42 -11.52 -10.80 -1.32
C VAL A 42 -11.73 -10.99 -2.82
N GLN A 43 -12.24 -12.15 -3.23
CA GLN A 43 -12.53 -12.45 -4.64
C GLN A 43 -13.68 -11.59 -5.20
N GLY A 44 -14.72 -11.32 -4.41
CA GLY A 44 -15.83 -10.46 -4.81
C GLY A 44 -15.38 -9.01 -4.94
N ALA A 45 -14.56 -8.51 -4.02
CA ALA A 45 -13.95 -7.18 -4.14
C ALA A 45 -13.09 -7.09 -5.40
N LYS A 46 -12.23 -8.08 -5.65
CA LYS A 46 -11.43 -8.14 -6.88
C LYS A 46 -12.31 -8.10 -8.14
N GLN A 47 -13.40 -8.87 -8.20
CA GLN A 47 -14.33 -8.86 -9.33
C GLN A 47 -15.04 -7.51 -9.51
N LEU A 48 -15.32 -6.83 -8.40
CA LEU A 48 -15.90 -5.51 -8.44
C LEU A 48 -14.92 -4.51 -9.06
N PHE A 49 -13.66 -4.46 -8.59
CA PHE A 49 -12.67 -3.43 -8.96
C PHE A 49 -11.78 -3.77 -10.16
N GLN A 50 -11.89 -4.97 -10.74
CA GLN A 50 -11.12 -5.33 -11.93
C GLN A 50 -11.58 -4.56 -13.17
N LYS A 51 -10.68 -4.41 -14.14
CA LYS A 51 -11.07 -3.96 -15.48
C LYS A 51 -11.93 -5.01 -16.18
N THR A 52 -13.02 -4.57 -16.81
CA THR A 52 -14.04 -5.47 -17.37
C THR A 52 -14.12 -5.51 -18.90
N SER A 53 -13.68 -4.45 -19.61
CA SER A 53 -13.85 -4.38 -21.07
C SER A 53 -12.88 -5.28 -21.86
N MET A 54 -13.18 -5.57 -23.12
CA MET A 54 -12.28 -6.37 -23.99
C MET A 54 -10.96 -5.67 -24.28
N ALA A 55 -10.98 -4.34 -24.48
CA ALA A 55 -9.78 -3.53 -24.62
C ALA A 55 -8.92 -3.63 -23.34
N ASP A 56 -9.57 -3.56 -22.17
CA ASP A 56 -8.90 -3.71 -20.89
C ASP A 56 -8.33 -5.12 -20.66
N ARG A 57 -9.02 -6.16 -21.14
CA ARG A 57 -8.55 -7.55 -21.02
C ARG A 57 -7.28 -7.78 -21.84
N ARG A 58 -7.17 -7.15 -23.02
CA ARG A 58 -5.93 -7.15 -23.82
C ARG A 58 -4.81 -6.40 -23.09
N GLN A 59 -5.10 -5.23 -22.52
CA GLN A 59 -4.16 -4.51 -21.67
C GLN A 59 -3.73 -5.34 -20.44
N ARG A 60 -4.62 -6.15 -19.86
CA ARG A 60 -4.30 -7.06 -18.74
C ARG A 60 -3.34 -8.20 -19.10
N ARG A 61 -3.20 -8.50 -20.39
CA ARG A 61 -2.20 -9.47 -20.89
C ARG A 61 -0.85 -8.80 -21.12
N SER A 62 -0.82 -7.49 -21.43
CA SER A 62 0.41 -6.74 -21.69
C SER A 62 0.99 -6.07 -20.44
N HIS A 63 0.14 -5.46 -19.61
CA HIS A 63 0.48 -4.98 -18.27
C HIS A 63 0.35 -6.17 -17.34
N GLY A 64 1.40 -6.44 -16.54
CA GLY A 64 1.54 -7.66 -15.75
C GLY A 64 0.31 -8.08 -14.93
N LYS A 65 0.38 -9.31 -14.40
CA LYS A 65 -0.61 -9.86 -13.46
C LYS A 65 -1.00 -8.85 -12.38
N TRP A 66 -2.16 -9.07 -11.75
CA TRP A 66 -2.69 -8.32 -10.60
C TRP A 66 -1.59 -7.73 -9.72
N ASN A 67 -1.47 -6.39 -9.70
CA ASN A 67 -0.38 -5.71 -9.02
C ASN A 67 -0.91 -4.48 -8.27
N LEU A 68 -0.86 -4.56 -6.94
CA LEU A 68 -1.34 -3.51 -6.04
C LEU A 68 -0.36 -2.35 -5.86
N HIS A 69 0.88 -2.50 -6.34
CA HIS A 69 1.86 -1.42 -6.38
C HIS A 69 1.63 -0.46 -7.57
N THR A 70 1.06 -0.95 -8.69
CA THR A 70 0.99 -0.24 -9.98
C THR A 70 -0.44 -0.07 -10.53
N LEU A 71 -1.48 -0.45 -9.78
CA LEU A 71 -2.88 -0.58 -10.25
C LEU A 71 -3.09 -1.67 -11.32
N GLY A 72 -2.10 -2.54 -11.54
CA GLY A 72 -2.15 -3.60 -12.55
C GLY A 72 -3.38 -4.50 -12.40
N GLY A 73 -4.21 -4.55 -13.44
CA GLY A 73 -5.45 -5.36 -13.48
C GLY A 73 -6.70 -4.72 -12.87
N PHE A 74 -6.57 -3.55 -12.22
CA PHE A 74 -7.68 -2.82 -11.60
C PHE A 74 -8.13 -1.64 -12.47
N ASP A 75 -9.41 -1.30 -12.35
CA ASP A 75 -10.05 -0.17 -13.06
C ASP A 75 -9.95 1.09 -12.21
N GLY A 76 -9.07 2.03 -12.59
CA GLY A 76 -8.82 3.26 -11.83
C GLY A 76 -10.06 4.13 -11.65
N GLU A 77 -10.89 4.25 -12.68
CA GLU A 77 -12.09 5.09 -12.62
C GLU A 77 -13.14 4.47 -11.69
N LYS A 78 -13.26 3.14 -11.72
CA LYS A 78 -14.14 2.41 -10.82
C LYS A 78 -13.67 2.47 -9.37
N ASN A 79 -12.35 2.32 -9.15
CA ASN A 79 -11.74 2.49 -7.82
C ASN A 79 -12.07 3.88 -7.28
N ARG A 80 -11.84 4.93 -8.07
CA ARG A 80 -12.16 6.31 -7.68
C ARG A 80 -13.62 6.53 -7.34
N LYS A 81 -14.54 6.10 -8.22
CA LYS A 81 -15.98 6.31 -8.01
C LYS A 81 -16.51 5.57 -6.78
N VAL A 82 -16.18 4.28 -6.64
CA VAL A 82 -16.70 3.45 -5.55
C VAL A 82 -16.06 3.80 -4.21
N LEU A 83 -14.75 4.05 -4.19
CA LEU A 83 -14.00 4.43 -2.99
C LEU A 83 -14.01 5.95 -2.73
N LYS A 84 -14.74 6.73 -3.54
CA LYS A 84 -14.86 8.19 -3.45
C LYS A 84 -13.52 8.94 -3.46
N LEU A 85 -12.52 8.42 -4.17
CA LEU A 85 -11.15 8.94 -4.21
C LEU A 85 -11.01 10.06 -5.25
N SER A 86 -10.23 11.08 -4.90
CA SER A 86 -9.66 12.01 -5.88
C SER A 86 -8.62 11.27 -6.76
N PRO A 87 -8.21 11.85 -7.91
CA PRO A 87 -7.10 11.28 -8.67
C PRO A 87 -5.82 11.12 -7.84
N ASP A 88 -5.52 12.11 -6.98
CA ASP A 88 -4.30 12.11 -6.15
C ASP A 88 -4.37 11.04 -5.06
N ASP A 89 -5.52 10.85 -4.41
CA ASP A 89 -5.67 9.76 -3.43
C ASP A 89 -5.42 8.40 -4.05
N LEU A 90 -5.94 8.17 -5.27
CA LEU A 90 -5.69 6.91 -5.97
C LEU A 90 -4.20 6.76 -6.28
N ASN A 91 -3.54 7.82 -6.76
CA ASN A 91 -2.10 7.80 -7.01
C ASN A 91 -1.29 7.52 -5.73
N HIS A 92 -1.61 8.20 -4.63
CA HIS A 92 -0.98 8.03 -3.32
C HIS A 92 -1.34 6.70 -2.62
N SER A 93 -2.24 5.91 -3.20
CA SER A 93 -2.48 4.52 -2.78
C SER A 93 -1.55 3.50 -3.45
N LEU A 94 -0.73 3.94 -4.41
CA LEU A 94 0.16 3.10 -5.21
C LEU A 94 1.62 3.37 -4.84
N VAL A 95 2.41 2.31 -4.71
CA VAL A 95 3.86 2.44 -4.48
C VAL A 95 4.58 3.13 -5.65
N THR A 96 4.01 3.07 -6.86
CA THR A 96 4.52 3.83 -8.02
C THR A 96 4.49 5.35 -7.83
N SER A 97 3.76 5.88 -6.84
CA SER A 97 3.84 7.29 -6.51
C SER A 97 5.17 7.67 -5.83
N LEU A 98 5.87 6.69 -5.23
CA LEU A 98 7.14 6.90 -4.52
C LEU A 98 8.35 6.51 -5.37
N ILE A 99 8.23 5.44 -6.15
CA ILE A 99 9.34 4.82 -6.91
C ILE A 99 8.90 4.44 -8.33
N SER A 100 9.85 4.31 -9.24
CA SER A 100 9.56 3.86 -10.61
C SER A 100 9.02 2.43 -10.63
N SER A 101 8.18 2.11 -11.62
CA SER A 101 7.66 0.75 -11.80
C SER A 101 8.76 -0.29 -12.01
N LEU A 102 9.91 0.11 -12.56
CA LEU A 102 11.10 -0.73 -12.74
C LEU A 102 11.81 -1.04 -11.41
N GLU A 103 11.69 -0.16 -10.41
CA GLU A 103 12.35 -0.29 -9.11
C GLU A 103 11.56 -1.15 -8.13
N ILE A 104 10.25 -1.31 -8.32
CA ILE A 104 9.36 -2.07 -7.41
C ILE A 104 9.92 -3.44 -7.08
N ARG A 105 10.35 -4.19 -8.10
CA ARG A 105 10.91 -5.54 -7.93
C ARG A 105 12.09 -5.59 -6.94
N TRP A 106 12.84 -4.51 -6.84
CA TRP A 106 14.07 -4.43 -6.04
C TRP A 106 13.82 -3.81 -4.66
N LEU A 107 12.87 -2.87 -4.58
CA LEU A 107 12.64 -2.06 -3.39
C LEU A 107 11.44 -2.51 -2.55
N THR A 108 10.66 -3.47 -3.03
CA THR A 108 9.54 -4.06 -2.27
C THR A 108 9.60 -5.58 -2.23
N PRO A 109 8.95 -6.21 -1.24
CA PRO A 109 8.61 -7.63 -1.33
C PRO A 109 7.76 -7.91 -2.55
N GLU A 110 8.01 -9.05 -3.19
CA GLU A 110 7.28 -9.48 -4.39
C GLU A 110 5.85 -9.91 -4.06
N THR A 111 5.69 -10.67 -2.97
CA THR A 111 4.40 -11.31 -2.62
C THR A 111 4.00 -11.15 -1.16
N ASN A 112 4.88 -10.66 -0.28
CA ASN A 112 4.62 -10.59 1.16
C ASN A 112 4.15 -9.20 1.57
N LEU A 113 3.10 -9.13 2.40
CA LEU A 113 2.67 -7.92 3.06
C LEU A 113 3.63 -7.59 4.20
N ARG A 114 4.27 -6.42 4.16
CA ARG A 114 5.02 -5.86 5.29
C ARG A 114 4.14 -4.84 5.98
N TYR A 115 3.87 -4.99 7.27
CA TYR A 115 2.90 -4.15 7.95
C TYR A 115 3.30 -3.82 9.39
N CYS A 116 2.69 -2.75 9.90
CA CYS A 116 2.73 -2.38 11.30
C CYS A 116 1.54 -3.03 12.03
N PRO A 117 1.75 -3.82 13.10
CA PRO A 117 0.68 -4.44 13.87
C PRO A 117 -0.36 -3.45 14.42
N GLU A 118 0.09 -2.27 14.87
CA GLU A 118 -0.81 -1.23 15.40
C GLU A 118 -1.67 -0.58 14.31
N CYS A 119 -1.06 -0.26 13.16
CA CYS A 119 -1.78 0.30 12.01
C CYS A 119 -2.84 -0.68 11.48
N ILE A 120 -2.44 -1.94 11.24
CA ILE A 120 -3.31 -2.91 10.59
C ILE A 120 -4.51 -3.27 11.47
N ASN A 121 -4.30 -3.30 12.80
CA ASN A 121 -5.35 -3.52 13.79
C ASN A 121 -6.38 -2.38 13.86
N ARG A 122 -6.09 -1.24 13.22
CA ARG A 122 -7.01 -0.11 13.01
C ARG A 122 -7.42 0.02 11.54
N GLY A 123 -7.31 -1.05 10.76
CA GLY A 123 -7.77 -1.11 9.38
C GLY A 123 -6.96 -0.24 8.43
N TYR A 124 -5.66 -0.04 8.70
CA TYR A 124 -4.79 0.79 7.87
C TYR A 124 -3.50 0.08 7.50
N HIS A 125 -3.11 0.20 6.24
CA HIS A 125 -1.79 -0.16 5.76
C HIS A 125 -1.29 0.89 4.76
N SER A 126 -0.16 1.52 5.06
CA SER A 126 0.47 2.55 4.24
C SER A 126 1.29 1.97 3.08
N ILE A 127 1.40 2.70 1.97
CA ILE A 127 2.33 2.36 0.88
C ILE A 127 3.80 2.32 1.34
N PHE A 128 4.18 3.11 2.36
CA PHE A 128 5.54 3.16 2.89
C PHE A 128 5.97 1.84 3.55
N HIS A 129 5.01 1.11 4.15
CA HIS A 129 5.34 -0.16 4.82
C HIS A 129 5.89 -1.21 3.85
N GLN A 130 5.58 -1.08 2.56
CA GLN A 130 5.98 -2.04 1.56
C GLN A 130 7.41 -1.81 1.03
N LEU A 131 8.07 -0.70 1.40
CA LEU A 131 9.43 -0.36 0.95
C LEU A 131 10.49 -0.91 1.91
N TYR A 132 11.47 -1.67 1.39
CA TYR A 132 12.57 -2.22 2.22
C TYR A 132 13.39 -1.15 2.93
N ALA A 133 13.51 0.05 2.35
CA ALA A 133 14.19 1.20 2.97
C ALA A 133 13.52 1.65 4.28
N ILE A 134 12.24 1.31 4.48
CA ILE A 134 11.48 1.62 5.68
C ILE A 134 11.42 0.36 6.54
N SER A 135 12.22 0.30 7.60
CA SER A 135 12.27 -0.86 8.53
C SER A 135 11.31 -0.73 9.71
N LYS A 136 10.99 0.51 10.11
CA LYS A 136 10.03 0.86 11.17
C LYS A 136 8.82 1.61 10.63
N CYS A 137 7.71 1.53 11.34
CA CYS A 137 6.50 2.27 11.02
C CYS A 137 6.70 3.78 11.25
N PRO A 138 6.46 4.65 10.27
CA PRO A 138 6.62 6.10 10.44
C PRO A 138 5.60 6.72 11.41
N ILE A 139 4.52 6.00 11.73
CA ILE A 139 3.44 6.43 12.63
C ILE A 139 3.73 6.00 14.07
N HIS A 140 4.14 4.74 14.27
CA HIS A 140 4.24 4.10 15.59
C HIS A 140 5.68 3.80 16.05
N ASP A 141 6.68 4.03 15.20
CA ASP A 141 8.12 3.74 15.45
C ASP A 141 8.42 2.28 15.88
N ILE A 142 7.59 1.33 15.48
CA ILE A 142 7.83 -0.10 15.71
C ILE A 142 8.29 -0.80 14.44
N ALA A 143 9.05 -1.89 14.59
CA ALA A 143 9.53 -2.69 13.47
C ALA A 143 8.36 -3.25 12.64
N LEU A 144 8.47 -3.16 11.32
CA LEU A 144 7.51 -3.78 10.40
C LEU A 144 7.71 -5.29 10.36
N THR A 145 6.61 -6.03 10.25
CA THR A 145 6.61 -7.49 10.19
C THR A 145 5.96 -8.01 8.92
N GLU A 146 6.36 -9.21 8.51
CA GLU A 146 5.70 -9.98 7.44
C GLU A 146 4.83 -11.12 7.98
N GLN A 147 4.93 -11.39 9.28
CA GLN A 147 4.40 -12.59 9.91
C GLN A 147 3.08 -12.30 10.64
N CYS A 148 2.13 -13.22 10.53
CA CYS A 148 0.92 -13.19 11.34
C CYS A 148 1.26 -13.31 12.83
N GLN A 149 0.72 -12.39 13.64
CA GLN A 149 0.93 -12.36 15.09
C GLN A 149 0.36 -13.59 15.83
N HIS A 150 -0.49 -14.38 15.17
CA HIS A 150 -1.09 -15.59 15.75
C HIS A 150 -0.37 -16.88 15.36
N CYS A 151 0.00 -17.05 14.08
CA CYS A 151 0.57 -18.31 13.58
C CYS A 151 2.00 -18.20 13.01
N GLY A 152 2.60 -17.01 12.98
CA GLY A 152 3.95 -16.78 12.45
C GLY A 152 4.09 -16.89 10.93
N ARG A 153 3.04 -17.33 10.20
CA ARG A 153 3.09 -17.47 8.74
C ARG A 153 3.07 -16.12 8.05
N LYS A 154 3.75 -16.03 6.90
CA LYS A 154 3.77 -14.82 6.08
C LYS A 154 2.38 -14.50 5.53
N ILE A 155 2.06 -13.22 5.50
CA ILE A 155 0.82 -12.69 4.92
C ILE A 155 1.13 -12.21 3.51
N THR A 156 0.24 -12.48 2.55
CA THR A 156 0.46 -12.11 1.15
C THR A 156 -0.04 -10.69 0.85
N TYR A 157 0.73 -9.94 0.06
CA TYR A 157 0.35 -8.64 -0.49
C TYR A 157 -0.46 -8.80 -1.77
N GLU A 158 -1.57 -9.54 -1.70
CA GLU A 158 -2.37 -9.90 -2.86
C GLU A 158 -3.86 -9.86 -2.56
N LEU A 159 -4.67 -9.55 -3.57
CA LEU A 159 -6.11 -9.80 -3.57
C LEU A 159 -6.47 -11.15 -4.21
N ASN A 160 -5.55 -12.11 -4.18
CA ASN A 160 -5.72 -13.44 -4.74
C ASN A 160 -5.99 -14.47 -3.64
N GLY A 161 -7.18 -14.43 -3.06
CA GLY A 161 -7.66 -15.55 -2.25
C GLY A 161 -8.18 -16.67 -3.15
N ARG A 162 -7.71 -17.91 -2.99
CA ARG A 162 -8.48 -19.07 -3.47
C ARG A 162 -9.68 -19.22 -2.52
N GLY A 163 -10.91 -19.15 -3.05
CA GLY A 163 -12.13 -19.35 -2.26
C GLY A 163 -12.63 -18.12 -1.47
N LYS A 164 -13.28 -18.37 -0.32
CA LYS A 164 -13.91 -17.35 0.55
C LYS A 164 -12.88 -16.66 1.48
N ALA A 165 -11.75 -16.21 0.94
CA ALA A 165 -10.74 -15.53 1.75
C ALA A 165 -11.34 -14.27 2.40
N THR A 166 -11.23 -14.20 3.73
CA THR A 166 -11.72 -13.08 4.53
C THR A 166 -10.79 -11.88 4.36
N PRO A 167 -11.32 -10.68 4.12
CA PRO A 167 -10.48 -9.49 4.05
C PRO A 167 -9.79 -9.22 5.40
N TYR A 168 -8.61 -8.58 5.40
CA TYR A 168 -7.84 -8.32 6.62
C TYR A 168 -7.69 -9.57 7.48
N SER A 169 -7.26 -10.69 6.91
CA SER A 169 -7.04 -11.92 7.67
C SER A 169 -5.78 -12.63 7.22
N CYS A 170 -5.22 -13.46 8.11
CA CYS A 170 -4.16 -14.37 7.73
C CYS A 170 -4.72 -15.42 6.73
N PRO A 171 -4.05 -15.66 5.59
CA PRO A 171 -4.53 -16.65 4.63
C PRO A 171 -4.39 -18.10 5.15
N VAL A 172 -3.62 -18.32 6.21
CA VAL A 172 -3.35 -19.65 6.77
C VAL A 172 -4.23 -19.96 7.98
N CYS A 173 -4.19 -19.13 9.02
CA CYS A 173 -4.95 -19.38 10.25
C CYS A 173 -6.27 -18.61 10.32
N HIS A 174 -6.57 -17.78 9.32
CA HIS A 174 -7.82 -16.99 9.21
C HIS A 174 -8.06 -15.98 10.33
N THR A 175 -7.13 -15.81 11.27
CA THR A 175 -7.18 -14.77 12.29
C THR A 175 -7.27 -13.40 11.62
N GLY A 176 -8.26 -12.61 12.03
CA GLY A 176 -8.44 -11.24 11.58
C GLY A 176 -7.29 -10.36 12.04
N LEU A 177 -6.73 -9.60 11.11
CA LEU A 177 -5.73 -8.55 11.34
C LEU A 177 -6.39 -7.24 11.74
N TRP A 178 -7.68 -7.08 11.44
CA TRP A 178 -8.49 -5.92 11.77
C TRP A 178 -9.87 -6.36 12.28
N ALA A 179 -10.30 -5.79 13.40
CA ALA A 179 -11.67 -5.87 13.87
C ALA A 179 -12.39 -4.55 13.54
N PRO A 180 -13.27 -4.49 12.51
CA PRO A 180 -13.85 -3.24 12.00
C PRO A 180 -14.79 -2.51 12.96
N ARG A 181 -15.25 -3.19 14.02
CA ARG A 181 -16.02 -2.59 15.10
C ARG A 181 -15.32 -2.83 16.43
N ARG A 182 -15.13 -1.76 17.19
CA ARG A 182 -14.70 -1.83 18.59
C ARG A 182 -15.93 -1.64 19.47
N ARG A 183 -16.16 -2.52 20.44
CA ARG A 183 -17.20 -2.32 21.46
C ARG A 183 -16.65 -1.39 22.54
N ILE A 184 -17.37 -0.31 22.83
CA ILE A 184 -17.10 0.61 23.94
C ILE A 184 -18.38 0.65 24.77
N GLY A 185 -18.41 -0.12 25.87
CA GLY A 185 -19.63 -0.29 26.66
C GLY A 185 -20.77 -0.89 25.84
N LYS A 186 -21.88 -0.14 25.71
CA LYS A 186 -23.06 -0.54 24.90
C LYS A 186 -22.96 -0.13 23.43
N ASP A 187 -22.02 0.76 23.08
CA ASP A 187 -21.88 1.31 21.75
C ASP A 187 -20.83 0.55 20.92
N SER A 188 -20.94 0.67 19.59
CA SER A 188 -19.93 0.16 18.66
C SER A 188 -19.46 1.26 17.73
N GLU A 189 -18.17 1.55 17.77
CA GLU A 189 -17.54 2.52 16.88
C GLU A 189 -16.74 1.82 15.79
N ALA A 190 -16.58 2.51 14.65
CA ALA A 190 -15.71 2.04 13.58
C ALA A 190 -14.26 2.11 14.07
N ASN A 191 -13.56 0.97 14.08
CA ASN A 191 -12.18 0.90 14.53
C ASN A 191 -11.24 1.31 13.38
N ILE A 192 -11.27 2.58 13.00
CA ILE A 192 -10.51 3.10 11.86
C ILE A 192 -9.35 3.94 12.41
N LEU A 193 -8.19 3.85 11.74
CA LEU A 193 -7.03 4.65 12.07
C LEU A 193 -7.34 6.12 11.80
N GLU A 194 -7.30 6.93 12.85
CA GLU A 194 -7.31 8.38 12.78
C GLU A 194 -5.89 8.84 13.10
N LEU A 195 -5.32 9.61 12.18
CA LEU A 195 -4.00 10.19 12.33
C LEU A 195 -4.12 11.60 12.89
N ASP A 196 -3.28 11.94 13.87
CA ASP A 196 -3.11 13.32 14.30
C ASP A 196 -2.27 14.12 13.29
N GLU A 197 -2.23 15.45 13.45
CA GLU A 197 -1.50 16.33 12.54
C GLU A 197 0.01 16.05 12.50
N VAL A 198 0.61 15.60 13.61
CA VAL A 198 2.05 15.27 13.65
C VAL A 198 2.32 14.03 12.81
N GLN A 199 1.46 13.01 12.91
CA GLN A 199 1.55 11.79 12.13
C GLN A 199 1.32 12.05 10.64
N LYS A 200 0.35 12.91 10.28
CA LYS A 200 0.14 13.33 8.88
C LYS A 200 1.36 14.03 8.32
N ASN A 201 1.89 15.03 9.02
CA ASN A 201 3.07 15.78 8.60
C ASN A 201 4.30 14.88 8.42
N ARG A 202 4.48 13.87 9.28
CA ARG A 202 5.56 12.87 9.11
C ARG A 202 5.44 12.10 7.80
N LEU A 203 4.23 11.66 7.45
CA LEU A 203 4.01 10.95 6.19
C LEU A 203 4.19 11.87 4.98
N ASP A 204 3.72 13.11 5.06
CA ASP A 204 3.90 14.11 4.01
C ASP A 204 5.37 14.42 3.76
N ASN A 205 6.15 14.63 4.82
CA ASN A 205 7.60 14.83 4.71
C ASN A 205 8.30 13.62 4.07
N LEU A 206 7.87 12.40 4.43
CA LEU A 206 8.40 11.19 3.83
C LEU A 206 8.06 11.10 2.34
N PHE A 207 6.82 11.45 1.95
CA PHE A 207 6.41 11.50 0.55
C PHE A 207 7.23 12.52 -0.25
N VAL A 208 7.36 13.75 0.26
CA VAL A 208 8.15 14.83 -0.37
C VAL A 208 9.60 14.39 -0.55
N TRP A 209 10.16 13.69 0.43
CA TRP A 209 11.51 13.13 0.33
C TRP A 209 11.62 12.12 -0.82
N PHE A 210 10.73 11.12 -0.90
CA PHE A 210 10.74 10.15 -2.00
C PHE A 210 10.57 10.82 -3.36
N ASP A 211 9.65 11.79 -3.47
CA ASP A 211 9.42 12.51 -4.72
C ASP A 211 10.65 13.36 -5.13
N THR A 212 11.30 14.01 -4.16
CA THR A 212 12.56 14.75 -4.39
C THR A 212 13.65 13.81 -4.88
N VAL A 213 13.89 12.69 -4.19
CA VAL A 213 14.90 11.72 -4.59
C VAL A 213 14.60 11.16 -5.98
N ARG A 214 13.33 10.86 -6.29
CA ARG A 214 12.91 10.36 -7.60
C ARG A 214 13.15 11.39 -8.71
N LYS A 215 12.84 12.66 -8.47
CA LYS A 215 13.08 13.76 -9.43
C LYS A 215 14.57 14.00 -9.67
N THR A 216 15.37 14.01 -8.60
CA THR A 216 16.82 14.17 -8.69
C THR A 216 17.47 12.96 -9.38
N ALA A 217 17.06 11.73 -9.04
CA ALA A 217 17.54 10.51 -9.70
C ALA A 217 17.11 10.44 -11.17
N GLY A 218 15.89 10.87 -11.50
CA GLY A 218 15.41 10.99 -12.88
C GLY A 218 16.24 11.97 -13.71
N SER A 219 16.73 13.05 -13.09
CA SER A 219 17.69 13.96 -13.71
C SER A 219 19.07 13.32 -13.92
N LEU A 220 19.46 12.35 -13.08
CA LEU A 220 20.70 11.58 -13.20
C LEU A 220 20.60 10.41 -14.19
N THR A 221 19.38 9.98 -14.57
CA THR A 221 19.17 8.92 -15.59
C THR A 221 19.44 9.36 -17.04
N ASN A 222 19.98 10.57 -17.25
CA ASN A 222 20.72 10.90 -18.48
C ASN A 222 22.11 10.21 -18.54
N MET A 223 22.51 9.43 -17.54
CA MET A 223 23.66 8.55 -17.63
C MET A 223 23.26 7.15 -18.08
N GLU A 224 23.37 6.95 -19.39
CA GLU A 224 23.60 5.67 -20.05
C GLU A 224 24.55 4.77 -19.23
N ARG A 225 24.05 3.77 -18.49
CA ARG A 225 24.86 2.61 -18.06
C ARG A 225 24.19 1.45 -17.31
N TRP A 226 22.88 1.32 -17.32
CA TRP A 226 22.23 0.24 -16.54
C TRP A 226 21.76 -0.94 -17.40
N SER A 227 21.72 -0.79 -18.72
CA SER A 227 21.39 -1.84 -19.69
C SER A 227 22.55 -2.77 -20.04
N GLU A 228 23.82 -2.35 -19.84
CA GLU A 228 25.00 -3.17 -20.16
C GLU A 228 25.38 -4.16 -19.05
N MET A 229 24.97 -3.92 -17.80
CA MET A 229 25.34 -4.79 -16.65
C MET A 229 24.36 -5.95 -16.41
N ALA A 230 23.28 -6.04 -17.20
CA ALA A 230 22.31 -7.13 -17.16
C ALA A 230 22.60 -8.21 -18.22
N ALA A 231 23.87 -8.49 -18.49
CA ALA A 231 24.24 -9.65 -19.30
C ALA A 231 23.80 -10.95 -18.60
N PRO A 232 23.10 -11.86 -19.29
CA PRO A 232 22.60 -13.09 -18.68
C PRO A 232 23.78 -14.07 -18.51
N GLY A 233 24.31 -14.22 -17.29
CA GLY A 233 25.42 -15.16 -17.09
C GLY A 233 25.90 -15.44 -15.68
N THR A 234 25.67 -14.58 -14.69
CA THR A 234 26.21 -14.82 -13.34
C THR A 234 25.10 -14.91 -12.30
N GLY A 235 24.76 -16.14 -11.94
CA GLY A 235 24.14 -16.41 -10.65
C GLY A 235 25.02 -15.82 -9.54
N ASN A 236 24.38 -15.28 -8.51
CA ASN A 236 24.94 -14.69 -7.28
C ASN A 236 25.14 -13.16 -7.15
N ASN A 237 24.78 -12.32 -8.13
CA ASN A 237 24.88 -10.85 -7.96
C ASN A 237 23.67 -10.17 -7.25
N HIS A 238 22.67 -10.94 -6.81
CA HIS A 238 21.40 -10.39 -6.31
C HIS A 238 21.52 -9.75 -4.90
N LEU A 239 22.48 -10.17 -4.08
CA LEU A 239 22.69 -9.64 -2.72
C LEU A 239 23.62 -8.41 -2.72
N GLU A 240 24.64 -8.43 -3.57
CA GLU A 240 25.63 -7.35 -3.73
C GLU A 240 24.98 -6.10 -4.32
N HIS A 241 24.19 -6.21 -5.40
CA HIS A 241 23.46 -5.07 -5.97
C HIS A 241 22.40 -4.50 -5.02
N LYS A 242 21.82 -5.35 -4.17
CA LYS A 242 20.89 -4.94 -3.09
C LYS A 242 21.62 -4.13 -2.02
N LYS A 243 22.85 -4.50 -1.68
CA LYS A 243 23.72 -3.74 -0.77
C LYS A 243 24.14 -2.41 -1.40
N THR A 244 24.66 -2.37 -2.63
CA THR A 244 25.16 -1.12 -3.22
C THR A 244 24.08 -0.05 -3.38
N PHE A 245 22.86 -0.41 -3.78
CA PHE A 245 21.74 0.55 -3.85
C PHE A 245 21.29 1.01 -2.46
N LEU A 246 21.19 0.09 -1.48
CA LEU A 246 20.84 0.43 -0.10
C LEU A 246 21.96 1.15 0.65
N GLN A 247 23.21 1.01 0.23
CA GLN A 247 24.39 1.64 0.83
C GLN A 247 24.59 3.03 0.27
N MET A 248 24.45 3.22 -1.06
CA MET A 248 24.46 4.56 -1.67
C MET A 248 23.26 5.41 -1.24
N ARG A 249 22.04 4.82 -1.15
CA ARG A 249 20.91 5.56 -0.57
C ARG A 249 20.96 5.60 0.95
N GLY A 250 21.47 4.57 1.62
CA GLY A 250 21.51 4.47 3.08
C GLY A 250 22.49 5.41 3.75
N GLU A 251 23.65 5.66 3.15
CA GLU A 251 24.66 6.59 3.68
C GLU A 251 24.18 8.05 3.57
N GLU A 252 23.44 8.43 2.51
CA GLU A 252 22.76 9.73 2.43
C GLU A 252 21.48 9.80 3.28
N VAL A 253 20.73 8.70 3.39
CA VAL A 253 19.49 8.61 4.20
C VAL A 253 19.79 8.67 5.70
N LEU A 254 20.77 7.94 6.20
CA LEU A 254 21.08 7.91 7.64
C LEU A 254 21.81 9.18 8.10
N GLY A 255 22.67 9.76 7.24
CA GLY A 255 23.38 11.00 7.54
C GLY A 255 22.47 12.23 7.71
N HIS A 256 21.35 12.28 6.98
CA HIS A 256 20.39 13.39 7.09
C HIS A 256 19.28 13.17 8.13
N TRP A 257 18.97 11.91 8.47
CA TRP A 257 17.96 11.58 9.48
C TRP A 257 18.50 11.54 10.93
N GLY A 258 19.81 11.31 11.14
CA GLY A 258 20.42 11.35 12.48
C GLY A 258 20.23 12.69 13.23
N ASN A 259 19.91 13.77 12.50
CA ASN A 259 19.65 15.10 13.07
C ASN A 259 18.15 15.45 13.21
N LEU A 260 17.23 14.67 12.59
CA LEU A 260 15.78 14.95 12.58
C LEU A 260 14.96 13.97 13.44
N ILE A 261 15.48 12.77 13.68
CA ILE A 261 15.02 11.87 14.74
C ILE A 261 16.15 11.91 15.76
N GLY A 262 15.88 12.29 17.01
CA GLY A 262 16.86 12.25 18.10
C GLY A 262 17.32 10.84 18.47
N CYS A 263 17.86 10.09 17.52
CA CYS A 263 18.65 8.88 17.72
C CYS A 263 20.12 9.29 17.70
N SER A 264 20.56 9.95 18.78
CA SER A 264 21.93 9.75 19.22
C SER A 264 22.06 8.28 19.65
N ASP A 265 23.15 7.65 19.20
CA ASP A 265 23.66 6.34 19.60
C ASP A 265 23.32 5.17 18.65
N VAL A 266 24.16 5.05 17.62
CA VAL A 266 24.68 3.74 17.21
C VAL A 266 26.21 3.87 17.18
N SER A 267 26.83 3.31 18.21
CA SER A 267 28.24 2.90 18.22
C SER A 267 28.33 1.41 17.92
#